data_AF-A0A2E7THU2-F1
#
_entry.id   AF-A0A2E7THU2-F1
#
_cell.length_a   1.000
_cell.length_b   1.000
_cell.length_c   1.000
_cell.angle_alpha   90.00
_cell.angle_beta   90.00
_cell.angle_gamma   90.00
#
_symmetry.space_group_name_H-M   'P 1'
#
loop_
_entity.id
_entity.type
_entity.pdbx_description
1 polymer ?
#
loop_
_entity_poly.entity_id
_entity_poly.type
_entity_poly.pdbx_seq_one_letter_code
_entity_poly.pdbx_strand_id
1 'polypeptide(L)'
;MQLGYSQDDSLSFNPDSLETANVSTDTLSQVSAESISEESPAVLDPSIPLTIDAGYKGFLWGSSFQTTIITNFTKINKPDTSSMVKSFVGNLGPDSAHVHYFFADSGFWKVEIDFVIHDLSVEKQVQTFLRHEKNISEVYGPPSKINHKESGVSSAYSNLLDQRFSNAFYRSSWKAEPAVIELYLNSSVLLPKSDVSIFSGNYSILKLVYYNPDYMYSSSPAPPSQELPSIFEIY
;
A
#
# COMPACT_ATOMS: atom_id res chain seq x y z
N MET A 1 58.36 13.47 0.73
CA MET A 1 59.26 12.31 0.85
C MET A 1 59.05 11.70 2.22
N GLN A 2 58.96 10.41 2.48
CA GLN A 2 58.66 9.20 1.72
C GLN A 2 58.39 8.13 2.81
N LEU A 3 57.53 7.17 2.51
CA LEU A 3 57.14 6.02 3.34
C LEU A 3 58.33 5.17 3.80
N GLY A 4 58.13 4.43 4.90
CA GLY A 4 58.99 3.32 5.32
C GLY A 4 58.18 2.20 5.95
N TYR A 5 57.62 1.32 5.12
CA TYR A 5 57.27 -0.06 5.47
C TYR A 5 58.54 -0.93 5.37
N SER A 6 58.68 -1.94 6.25
CA SER A 6 59.71 -2.98 6.14
C SER A 6 59.20 -4.22 5.42
N GLN A 7 60.11 -4.77 4.61
CA GLN A 7 60.12 -5.93 3.71
C GLN A 7 59.84 -7.28 4.38
N ASP A 8 59.02 -8.14 3.74
CA ASP A 8 59.33 -9.27 2.83
C ASP A 8 59.84 -10.53 3.55
N ASP A 9 59.15 -11.65 3.34
CA ASP A 9 59.78 -12.75 2.60
C ASP A 9 58.74 -13.70 1.98
N SER A 10 58.96 -14.00 0.71
CA SER A 10 58.13 -14.82 -0.17
C SER A 10 58.83 -16.14 -0.44
N LEU A 11 58.14 -17.30 -0.40
CA LEU A 11 58.48 -18.44 -1.25
C LEU A 11 57.24 -19.32 -1.51
N SER A 12 56.81 -19.33 -2.78
CA SER A 12 55.94 -20.32 -3.41
C SER A 12 56.73 -21.57 -3.82
N PHE A 13 56.13 -22.76 -3.78
CA PHE A 13 55.89 -23.66 -4.93
C PHE A 13 55.38 -25.05 -4.49
N ASN A 14 54.34 -25.52 -5.18
CA ASN A 14 53.76 -26.87 -5.18
C ASN A 14 54.56 -27.76 -6.17
N PRO A 15 54.66 -29.10 -6.03
CA PRO A 15 53.70 -29.97 -6.73
C PRO A 15 53.46 -31.40 -6.16
N ASP A 16 52.22 -31.87 -6.37
CA ASP A 16 51.72 -33.21 -6.77
C ASP A 16 52.49 -34.52 -6.44
N SER A 17 51.79 -35.50 -5.84
CA SER A 17 52.07 -36.95 -5.91
C SER A 17 50.84 -37.76 -5.46
N LEU A 18 50.33 -38.63 -6.33
CA LEU A 18 49.29 -39.64 -6.10
C LEU A 18 49.81 -40.83 -5.25
N GLU A 19 48.93 -41.45 -4.44
CA GLU A 19 48.70 -42.91 -4.48
C GLU A 19 47.39 -43.34 -3.78
N THR A 20 46.73 -44.31 -4.43
CA THR A 20 45.48 -45.05 -4.18
C THR A 20 45.57 -46.00 -2.95
N ALA A 21 44.55 -46.63 -2.35
CA ALA A 21 43.22 -47.11 -2.74
C ALA A 21 42.40 -47.48 -1.47
N ASN A 22 41.07 -47.46 -1.53
CA ASN A 22 40.27 -48.65 -1.16
C ASN A 22 38.81 -48.53 -1.62
N VAL A 23 38.39 -49.52 -2.41
CA VAL A 23 37.01 -49.76 -2.86
C VAL A 23 36.25 -50.53 -1.77
N SER A 24 35.04 -50.10 -1.46
CA SER A 24 33.96 -50.96 -0.97
C SER A 24 32.63 -50.32 -1.36
N THR A 25 31.90 -51.04 -2.20
CA THR A 25 30.52 -50.81 -2.63
C THR A 25 29.57 -50.91 -1.43
N ASP A 26 28.50 -50.10 -1.35
CA ASP A 26 27.14 -50.56 -1.69
C ASP A 26 26.09 -49.42 -1.52
N THR A 27 25.12 -49.49 -2.43
CA THR A 27 23.70 -49.07 -2.38
C THR A 27 23.27 -47.61 -2.31
N LEU A 28 22.53 -47.26 -3.37
CA LEU A 28 21.64 -46.14 -3.60
C LEU A 28 20.86 -45.66 -2.37
N SER A 29 20.82 -44.34 -2.19
CA SER A 29 19.61 -43.63 -1.78
C SER A 29 19.59 -42.27 -2.48
N GLN A 30 18.67 -42.13 -3.42
CA GLN A 30 18.41 -40.91 -4.17
C GLN A 30 18.09 -39.76 -3.21
N VAL A 31 18.94 -38.73 -3.29
CA VAL A 31 18.60 -37.35 -3.01
C VAL A 31 17.33 -36.99 -3.79
N SER A 32 16.19 -36.90 -3.10
CA SER A 32 15.08 -36.08 -3.58
C SER A 32 15.45 -34.65 -3.23
N ALA A 33 16.19 -34.01 -4.14
CA ALA A 33 16.30 -32.56 -4.15
C ALA A 33 14.88 -32.03 -4.40
N GLU A 34 14.23 -31.57 -3.33
CA GLU A 34 13.10 -30.66 -3.46
C GLU A 34 13.58 -29.49 -4.30
N SER A 35 13.06 -29.42 -5.52
CA SER A 35 13.20 -28.29 -6.40
C SER A 35 12.58 -27.08 -5.70
N ILE A 36 13.42 -26.31 -5.02
CA ILE A 36 13.13 -24.93 -4.66
C ILE A 36 12.86 -24.26 -6.00
N SER A 37 11.57 -24.05 -6.28
CA SER A 37 11.15 -23.25 -7.40
C SER A 37 11.62 -21.84 -7.08
N GLU A 38 12.74 -21.43 -7.68
CA GLU A 38 13.08 -20.03 -7.80
C GLU A 38 11.91 -19.39 -8.55
N GLU A 39 11.00 -18.74 -7.82
CA GLU A 39 10.01 -17.84 -8.40
C GLU A 39 10.79 -16.79 -9.18
N SER A 40 10.90 -17.01 -10.49
CA SER A 40 11.32 -15.98 -11.42
C SER A 40 10.42 -14.77 -11.17
N PRO A 41 10.98 -13.55 -11.07
CA PRO A 41 10.18 -12.36 -10.84
C PRO A 41 9.12 -12.31 -11.95
N ALA A 42 7.85 -12.25 -11.57
CA ALA A 42 6.74 -12.22 -12.51
C ALA A 42 6.93 -11.04 -13.46
N VAL A 43 7.40 -11.32 -14.68
CA VAL A 43 7.70 -10.30 -15.68
C VAL A 43 6.37 -9.82 -16.23
N LEU A 44 6.09 -8.52 -16.08
CA LEU A 44 4.96 -7.87 -16.74
C LEU A 44 5.13 -8.03 -18.26
N ASP A 45 4.08 -8.49 -18.95
CA ASP A 45 4.07 -8.57 -20.42
C ASP A 45 4.34 -7.16 -20.99
N PRO A 46 5.43 -6.96 -21.77
CA PRO A 46 5.79 -5.65 -22.32
C PRO A 46 4.73 -5.09 -23.29
N SER A 47 3.78 -5.92 -23.73
CA SER A 47 2.67 -5.53 -24.59
C SER A 47 1.56 -4.77 -23.83
N ILE A 48 1.55 -4.81 -22.50
CA ILE A 48 0.50 -4.17 -21.70
C ILE A 48 0.87 -2.71 -21.40
N PRO A 49 0.02 -1.74 -21.78
CA PRO A 49 0.27 -0.34 -21.44
C PRO A 49 0.30 -0.13 -19.93
N LEU A 50 1.33 0.56 -19.44
CA LEU A 50 1.49 0.95 -18.03
C LEU A 50 0.81 2.29 -17.71
N THR A 51 0.07 2.82 -18.67
CA THR A 51 -0.59 4.12 -18.61
C THR A 51 -1.95 4.00 -17.93
N ILE A 52 -2.33 5.05 -17.20
CA ILE A 52 -3.53 5.04 -16.36
C ILE A 52 -4.85 4.99 -17.15
N ASP A 53 -4.80 5.35 -18.44
CA ASP A 53 -5.91 5.29 -19.37
C ASP A 53 -6.31 3.85 -19.70
N ALA A 54 -5.33 2.94 -19.80
CA ALA A 54 -5.55 1.52 -20.06
C ALA A 54 -5.80 0.72 -18.78
N GLY A 55 -5.15 1.07 -17.67
CA GLY A 55 -5.24 0.31 -16.44
C GLY A 55 -4.35 0.83 -15.31
N TYR A 56 -4.37 0.17 -14.16
CA TYR A 56 -3.49 0.50 -13.05
C TYR A 56 -2.26 -0.40 -13.03
N LYS A 57 -1.07 0.17 -13.25
CA LYS A 57 0.24 -0.53 -13.21
C LYS A 57 0.26 -1.83 -14.03
N GLY A 58 -0.28 -1.79 -15.26
CA GLY A 58 -0.36 -2.95 -16.15
C GLY A 58 -1.53 -3.90 -15.85
N PHE A 59 -2.44 -3.56 -14.92
CA PHE A 59 -3.70 -4.28 -14.75
C PHE A 59 -4.85 -3.50 -15.42
N LEU A 60 -5.36 -4.03 -16.54
CA LEU A 60 -6.32 -3.34 -17.41
C LEU A 60 -7.67 -3.13 -16.75
N TRP A 61 -8.27 -1.95 -16.96
CA TRP A 61 -9.67 -1.68 -16.58
C TRP A 61 -10.62 -2.70 -17.24
N GLY A 62 -11.67 -3.10 -16.53
CA GLY A 62 -12.63 -4.12 -16.96
C GLY A 62 -12.14 -5.56 -16.87
N SER A 63 -10.90 -5.80 -16.39
CA SER A 63 -10.38 -7.15 -16.23
C SER A 63 -11.22 -8.00 -15.27
N SER A 64 -11.37 -9.28 -15.59
CA SER A 64 -12.09 -10.25 -14.75
C SER A 64 -11.43 -10.43 -13.39
N PHE A 65 -12.25 -10.74 -12.38
CA PHE A 65 -11.76 -11.11 -11.05
C PHE A 65 -10.81 -12.33 -11.09
N GLN A 66 -10.90 -13.22 -12.08
CA GLN A 66 -10.00 -14.38 -12.15
C GLN A 66 -8.61 -14.03 -12.67
N THR A 67 -8.43 -12.88 -13.31
CA THR A 67 -7.13 -12.46 -13.85
C THR A 67 -6.10 -12.26 -12.74
N THR A 68 -4.92 -12.84 -12.91
CA THR A 68 -3.80 -12.68 -11.98
C THR A 68 -3.27 -11.25 -12.04
N ILE A 69 -3.13 -10.62 -10.87
CA ILE A 69 -2.50 -9.30 -10.77
C ILE A 69 -1.01 -9.55 -10.54
N ILE A 70 -0.19 -9.10 -11.48
CA ILE A 70 1.26 -9.15 -11.36
C ILE A 70 1.70 -7.91 -10.56
N THR A 71 2.24 -8.13 -9.38
CA THR A 71 2.68 -7.04 -8.50
C THR A 71 3.75 -7.51 -7.52
N ASN A 72 4.57 -6.58 -7.03
CA ASN A 72 5.59 -6.84 -6.01
C ASN A 72 5.01 -6.85 -4.58
N PHE A 73 3.70 -6.65 -4.43
CA PHE A 73 3.05 -6.69 -3.12
C PHE A 73 2.68 -8.13 -2.72
N THR A 74 2.73 -8.39 -1.41
CA THR A 74 2.31 -9.67 -0.86
C THR A 74 0.79 -9.74 -0.83
N LYS A 75 0.22 -10.75 -1.47
CA LYS A 75 -1.24 -10.96 -1.48
C LYS A 75 -1.75 -11.31 -0.08
N ILE A 76 -2.81 -10.65 0.36
CA ILE A 76 -3.56 -11.00 1.56
C ILE A 76 -4.74 -11.86 1.14
N ASN A 77 -4.72 -13.14 1.52
CA ASN A 77 -5.86 -14.03 1.33
C ASN A 77 -6.88 -13.73 2.41
N LYS A 78 -7.91 -12.94 2.08
CA LYS A 78 -9.04 -12.70 2.96
C LYS A 78 -10.03 -13.89 2.83
N PRO A 79 -10.53 -14.46 3.93
CA PRO A 79 -11.44 -15.62 3.87
C PRO A 79 -12.83 -15.29 3.29
N ASP A 80 -13.17 -14.01 3.14
CA ASP A 80 -14.47 -13.56 2.64
C ASP A 80 -14.56 -13.64 1.11
N THR A 81 -14.95 -14.83 0.64
CA THR A 81 -15.19 -15.17 -0.77
C THR A 81 -16.33 -14.38 -1.43
N SER A 82 -17.16 -13.66 -0.66
CA SER A 82 -18.25 -12.82 -1.18
C SER A 82 -17.79 -11.42 -1.62
N SER A 83 -16.61 -10.98 -1.18
CA SER A 83 -16.09 -9.68 -1.60
C SER A 83 -15.33 -9.81 -2.92
N MET A 84 -15.81 -9.12 -3.97
CA MET A 84 -15.10 -8.98 -5.25
C MET A 84 -13.91 -8.01 -5.10
N VAL A 85 -13.00 -8.33 -4.16
CA VAL A 85 -11.86 -7.49 -3.78
C VAL A 85 -10.61 -8.35 -3.62
N LYS A 86 -9.53 -7.97 -4.29
CA LYS A 86 -8.20 -8.56 -4.06
C LYS A 86 -7.35 -7.59 -3.25
N SER A 87 -6.80 -8.06 -2.14
CA SER A 87 -6.04 -7.22 -1.22
C SER A 87 -4.58 -7.63 -1.20
N PHE A 88 -3.70 -6.64 -1.10
CA PHE A 88 -2.26 -6.81 -1.06
C PHE A 88 -1.66 -5.86 -0.03
N VAL A 89 -0.46 -6.17 0.46
CA VAL A 89 0.29 -5.33 1.38
C VAL A 89 1.75 -5.21 0.94
N GLY A 90 2.32 -4.04 1.17
CA GLY A 90 3.76 -3.84 1.08
C GLY A 90 4.11 -2.36 1.11
N ASN A 91 5.25 -2.02 0.54
CA ASN A 91 5.84 -0.70 0.72
C ASN A 91 5.72 0.13 -0.57
N LEU A 92 5.29 1.37 -0.43
CA LEU A 92 5.24 2.39 -1.48
C LEU A 92 6.27 3.47 -1.15
N GLY A 93 7.51 3.24 -1.59
CA GLY A 93 8.65 4.09 -1.21
C GLY A 93 8.93 3.97 0.29
N PRO A 94 8.92 5.07 1.07
CA PRO A 94 9.16 5.02 2.51
C PRO A 94 7.94 4.56 3.33
N ASP A 95 6.74 4.51 2.74
CA ASP A 95 5.51 4.27 3.47
C ASP A 95 4.99 2.85 3.28
N SER A 96 4.43 2.26 4.33
CA SER A 96 3.71 0.98 4.24
C SER A 96 2.27 1.25 3.81
N ALA A 97 1.72 0.41 2.93
CA ALA A 97 0.36 0.58 2.42
C ALA A 97 -0.35 -0.76 2.18
N HIS A 98 -1.68 -0.73 2.32
CA HIS A 98 -2.57 -1.79 1.88
C HIS A 98 -3.19 -1.39 0.55
N VAL A 99 -3.14 -2.29 -0.44
CA VAL A 99 -3.65 -2.03 -1.79
C VAL A 99 -4.82 -2.96 -2.04
N HIS A 100 -5.97 -2.39 -2.36
CA HIS A 100 -7.23 -3.08 -2.56
C HIS A 100 -7.72 -2.86 -3.98
N TYR A 101 -7.80 -3.92 -4.77
CA TYR A 101 -8.37 -3.92 -6.11
C TYR A 101 -9.83 -4.33 -6.03
N PHE A 102 -10.72 -3.47 -6.50
CA PHE A 102 -12.16 -3.67 -6.49
C PHE A 102 -12.67 -4.00 -7.88
N PHE A 103 -13.57 -4.97 -7.92
CA PHE A 103 -14.21 -5.46 -9.13
C PHE A 103 -15.71 -5.27 -9.00
N ALA A 104 -16.33 -4.88 -10.10
CA ALA A 104 -17.77 -4.83 -10.30
C ALA A 104 -18.15 -5.89 -11.33
N ASP A 105 -19.42 -5.92 -11.75
CA ASP A 105 -19.89 -6.88 -12.76
C ASP A 105 -19.22 -6.62 -14.12
N SER A 106 -18.90 -5.36 -14.43
CA SER A 106 -18.09 -4.96 -15.58
C SER A 106 -16.59 -5.22 -15.44
N GLY A 107 -16.14 -5.78 -14.32
CA GLY A 107 -14.74 -6.09 -14.04
C GLY A 107 -14.03 -5.05 -13.17
N PHE A 108 -12.70 -5.03 -13.24
CA PHE A 108 -11.84 -4.14 -12.47
C PHE A 108 -12.13 -2.66 -12.76
N TRP A 109 -12.43 -1.88 -11.74
CA TRP A 109 -12.81 -0.47 -11.92
C TRP A 109 -12.15 0.48 -10.93
N LYS A 110 -11.60 -0.01 -9.83
CA LYS A 110 -11.01 0.83 -8.78
C LYS A 110 -9.88 0.11 -8.05
N VAL A 111 -8.84 0.86 -7.74
CA VAL A 111 -7.84 0.49 -6.74
C VAL A 111 -7.82 1.55 -5.63
N GLU A 112 -7.84 1.10 -4.38
CA GLU A 112 -7.63 1.94 -3.20
C GLU A 112 -6.31 1.57 -2.55
N ILE A 113 -5.58 2.58 -2.11
CA ILE A 113 -4.31 2.47 -1.42
C ILE A 113 -4.49 3.14 -0.06
N ASP A 114 -4.48 2.35 0.99
CA ASP A 114 -4.57 2.78 2.37
C ASP A 114 -3.16 2.88 2.97
N PHE A 115 -2.70 4.11 3.17
CA PHE A 115 -1.39 4.35 3.77
C PHE A 115 -1.44 4.16 5.28
N VAL A 116 -0.45 3.46 5.82
CA VAL A 116 -0.31 3.26 7.26
C VAL A 116 0.24 4.55 7.88
N ILE A 117 -0.57 5.18 8.73
CA ILE A 117 -0.18 6.40 9.45
C ILE A 117 0.36 6.00 10.83
N HIS A 118 1.63 6.29 11.08
CA HIS A 118 2.26 6.09 12.39
C HIS A 118 2.27 7.36 13.26
N ASP A 119 2.15 8.54 12.65
CA ASP A 119 2.25 9.80 13.36
C ASP A 119 0.99 10.14 14.15
N LEU A 120 1.16 10.58 15.39
CA LEU A 120 0.10 11.01 16.30
C LEU A 120 -0.06 12.54 16.34
N SER A 121 0.29 13.24 15.25
CA SER A 121 0.18 14.70 15.11
C SER A 121 -0.48 15.02 13.78
N VAL A 122 -1.43 15.93 13.81
CA VAL A 122 -2.15 16.39 12.61
C VAL A 122 -1.18 17.03 11.62
N GLU A 123 -0.27 17.86 12.11
CA GLU A 123 0.70 18.60 11.28
C GLU A 123 1.60 17.66 10.49
N LYS A 124 2.10 16.58 11.13
CA LYS A 124 2.90 15.56 10.44
C LYS A 124 2.09 14.79 9.41
N GLN A 125 0.85 14.43 9.73
CA GLN A 125 -0.04 13.74 8.80
C GLN A 125 -0.36 14.61 7.57
N VAL A 126 -0.55 15.91 7.77
CA VAL A 126 -0.71 16.90 6.69
C VAL A 126 0.56 16.98 5.84
N GLN A 127 1.74 17.00 6.45
CA GLN A 127 3.01 16.97 5.68
C GLN A 127 3.13 15.71 4.82
N THR A 128 2.74 14.54 5.35
CA THR A 128 2.70 13.29 4.59
C THR A 128 1.72 13.38 3.42
N PHE A 129 0.53 13.95 3.63
CA PHE A 129 -0.43 14.21 2.55
C PHE A 129 0.17 15.12 1.47
N LEU A 130 0.76 16.25 1.84
CA LEU A 130 1.35 17.20 0.89
C LEU A 130 2.50 16.59 0.10
N ARG A 131 3.30 15.73 0.72
CA ARG A 131 4.34 14.95 0.03
C ARG A 131 3.72 14.03 -1.04
N HIS A 132 2.66 13.32 -0.72
CA HIS A 132 1.96 12.47 -1.70
C HIS A 132 1.29 13.28 -2.81
N GLU A 133 0.63 14.39 -2.47
CA GLU A 133 0.05 15.30 -3.45
C GLU A 133 1.10 15.80 -4.45
N LYS A 134 2.28 16.19 -3.95
CA LYS A 134 3.40 16.60 -4.80
C LYS A 134 3.85 15.48 -5.72
N ASN A 135 4.10 14.28 -5.18
CA ASN A 135 4.55 13.13 -5.96
C ASN A 135 3.54 12.75 -7.06
N ILE A 136 2.24 12.81 -6.78
CA ILE A 136 1.19 12.55 -7.78
C ILE A 136 1.18 13.67 -8.83
N SER A 137 1.35 14.92 -8.40
CA SER A 137 1.35 16.07 -9.29
C SER A 137 2.56 16.11 -10.24
N GLU A 138 3.68 15.51 -9.86
CA GLU A 138 4.83 15.32 -10.74
C GLU A 138 4.52 14.38 -11.92
N VAL A 139 3.57 13.44 -11.76
CA VAL A 139 3.18 12.48 -12.78
C VAL A 139 1.99 12.97 -13.61
N TYR A 140 0.97 13.53 -12.96
CA TYR A 140 -0.32 13.88 -13.60
C TYR A 140 -0.56 15.38 -13.75
N GLY A 141 0.41 16.21 -13.36
CA GLY A 141 0.26 17.66 -13.32
C GLY A 141 -0.50 18.14 -12.07
N PRO A 142 -0.79 19.45 -11.97
CA PRO A 142 -1.46 20.01 -10.79
C PRO A 142 -2.86 19.43 -10.59
N PRO A 143 -3.34 19.30 -9.35
CA PRO A 143 -4.67 18.80 -9.06
C PRO A 143 -5.75 19.73 -9.64
N SER A 144 -6.79 19.11 -10.20
CA SER A 144 -7.95 19.81 -10.76
C SER A 144 -8.86 20.44 -9.70
N LYS A 145 -8.88 19.87 -8.48
CA LYS A 145 -9.58 20.41 -7.31
C LYS A 145 -8.77 20.14 -6.06
N ILE A 146 -8.77 21.11 -5.16
CA ILE A 146 -8.16 21.05 -3.85
C ILE A 146 -9.19 21.51 -2.82
N ASN A 147 -9.32 20.78 -1.71
CA ASN A 147 -10.12 21.16 -0.56
C ASN A 147 -9.36 20.86 0.73
N HIS A 148 -8.81 21.91 1.35
CA HIS A 148 -8.06 21.83 2.59
C HIS A 148 -8.82 22.58 3.68
N LYS A 149 -9.02 21.92 4.82
CA LYS A 149 -9.64 22.49 6.00
C LYS A 149 -8.92 21.96 7.23
N GLU A 150 -8.42 22.88 8.03
CA GLU A 150 -7.84 22.57 9.33
C GLU A 150 -8.65 23.25 10.43
N SER A 151 -8.75 22.57 11.56
CA SER A 151 -9.33 23.11 12.78
C SER A 151 -8.42 22.73 13.93
N GLY A 152 -7.53 23.66 14.29
CA GLY A 152 -6.66 23.52 15.44
C GLY A 152 -7.38 23.80 16.76
N VAL A 153 -6.73 23.43 17.84
CA VAL A 153 -7.12 23.77 19.21
C VAL A 153 -6.62 25.17 19.55
N SER A 154 -7.53 26.06 19.98
CA SER A 154 -7.14 27.39 20.48
C SER A 154 -6.26 27.22 21.72
N SER A 155 -5.09 27.84 21.70
CA SER A 155 -4.02 27.68 22.68
C SER A 155 -4.37 28.28 24.04
N ALA A 156 -5.09 27.50 24.85
CA ALA A 156 -5.03 27.46 26.31
C ALA A 156 -5.93 26.30 26.77
N TYR A 157 -5.35 25.33 27.48
CA TYR A 157 -6.11 24.28 28.16
C TYR A 157 -6.30 24.70 29.61
N SER A 158 -7.54 24.80 30.05
CA SER A 158 -7.84 25.17 31.45
C SER A 158 -7.49 24.05 32.44
N ASN A 159 -7.56 22.79 32.01
CA ASN A 159 -7.14 21.60 32.76
C ASN A 159 -7.00 20.36 31.83
N LEU A 160 -6.69 19.19 32.39
CA LEU A 160 -6.57 17.91 31.66
C LEU A 160 -7.90 17.33 31.13
N LEU A 161 -9.05 17.84 31.60
CA LEU A 161 -10.39 17.46 31.15
C LEU A 161 -10.90 18.34 30.00
N ASP A 162 -10.25 19.48 29.74
CA ASP A 162 -10.51 20.38 28.60
C ASP A 162 -9.93 19.77 27.30
N GLN A 163 -10.29 18.51 27.03
CA GLN A 163 -9.81 17.78 25.86
C GLN A 163 -10.52 18.27 24.60
N ARG A 164 -9.73 18.48 23.54
CA ARG A 164 -10.20 18.98 22.24
C ARG A 164 -9.52 18.22 21.12
N PHE A 165 -10.19 18.13 19.98
CA PHE A 165 -9.61 17.52 18.80
C PHE A 165 -8.96 18.57 17.91
N SER A 166 -7.70 18.33 17.54
CA SER A 166 -7.12 18.95 16.35
C SER A 166 -7.56 18.14 15.14
N ASN A 167 -8.12 18.81 14.13
CA ASN A 167 -8.66 18.15 12.95
C ASN A 167 -8.00 18.67 11.67
N ALA A 168 -7.79 17.77 10.72
CA ALA A 168 -7.44 18.13 9.34
C ALA A 168 -8.24 17.30 8.35
N PHE A 169 -8.73 17.98 7.32
CA PHE A 169 -9.39 17.41 6.17
C PHE A 169 -8.71 17.94 4.92
N TYR A 170 -8.10 17.05 4.14
CA TYR A 170 -7.46 17.39 2.88
C TYR A 170 -7.96 16.47 1.79
N ARG A 171 -8.30 17.02 0.63
CA ARG A 171 -8.70 16.26 -0.54
C ARG A 171 -8.20 16.94 -1.81
N SER A 172 -7.54 16.15 -2.66
CA SER A 172 -7.04 16.60 -3.95
C SER A 172 -7.41 15.59 -5.03
N SER A 173 -7.80 16.08 -6.21
CA SER A 173 -8.27 15.24 -7.32
C SER A 173 -7.63 15.58 -8.65
N TRP A 174 -7.26 14.58 -9.44
CA TRP A 174 -6.72 14.71 -10.79
C TRP A 174 -7.63 14.02 -11.80
N LYS A 175 -7.70 14.58 -13.01
CA LYS A 175 -8.38 13.97 -14.16
C LYS A 175 -7.33 13.39 -15.09
N ALA A 176 -7.34 12.08 -15.27
CA ALA A 176 -6.46 11.37 -16.18
C ALA A 176 -7.32 10.48 -17.08
N GLU A 177 -8.06 11.12 -17.99
CA GLU A 177 -9.15 10.49 -18.75
C GLU A 177 -8.76 9.14 -19.37
N PRO A 178 -9.62 8.10 -19.25
CA PRO A 178 -10.93 8.09 -18.60
C PRO A 178 -10.89 7.99 -17.05
N ALA A 179 -9.71 7.76 -16.46
CA ALA A 179 -9.57 7.55 -15.03
C ALA A 179 -9.59 8.85 -14.20
N VAL A 180 -9.96 8.71 -12.94
CA VAL A 180 -9.92 9.76 -11.93
C VAL A 180 -9.05 9.30 -10.76
N ILE A 181 -8.28 10.24 -10.23
CA ILE A 181 -7.37 10.02 -9.11
C ILE A 181 -7.82 10.92 -7.96
N GLU A 182 -7.96 10.36 -6.76
CA GLU A 182 -8.32 11.12 -5.56
C GLU A 182 -7.40 10.76 -4.39
N LEU A 183 -6.80 11.78 -3.79
CA LEU A 183 -6.06 11.68 -2.53
C LEU A 183 -6.89 12.31 -1.42
N TYR A 184 -6.99 11.63 -0.28
CA TYR A 184 -7.83 12.01 0.84
C TYR A 184 -7.12 11.79 2.17
N LEU A 185 -7.09 12.82 3.02
CA LEU A 185 -6.71 12.74 4.42
C LEU A 185 -7.87 13.21 5.29
N ASN A 186 -8.19 12.44 6.32
CA ASN A 186 -9.04 12.87 7.42
C ASN A 186 -8.39 12.46 8.73
N SER A 187 -8.07 13.47 9.53
CA SER A 187 -7.37 13.34 10.79
C SER A 187 -8.13 14.04 11.90
N SER A 188 -8.19 13.37 13.04
CA SER A 188 -8.70 13.87 14.30
C SER A 188 -7.81 13.34 15.42
N VAL A 189 -7.05 14.21 16.06
CA VAL A 189 -6.12 13.87 17.13
C VAL A 189 -6.53 14.59 18.41
N LEU A 190 -6.71 13.83 19.48
CA LEU A 190 -7.10 14.34 20.79
C LEU A 190 -5.91 15.02 21.49
N LEU A 191 -6.17 16.21 22.03
CA LEU A 191 -5.20 17.02 22.77
C LEU A 191 -5.84 17.62 24.05
N PRO A 192 -5.09 17.81 25.14
CA PRO A 192 -3.73 17.32 25.35
C PRO A 192 -3.70 15.79 25.49
N LYS A 193 -2.56 15.18 25.19
CA LYS A 193 -2.37 13.74 25.39
C LYS A 193 -2.45 13.44 26.89
N SER A 194 -3.37 12.56 27.28
CA SER A 194 -3.63 12.19 28.68
C SER A 194 -3.86 10.69 28.77
N ASP A 195 -3.32 10.06 29.81
CA ASP A 195 -3.56 8.65 30.13
C ASP A 195 -5.01 8.41 30.58
N VAL A 196 -5.68 9.46 31.05
CA VAL A 196 -7.09 9.45 31.46
C VAL A 196 -7.87 10.34 30.50
N SER A 197 -8.13 9.82 29.29
CA SER A 197 -8.91 10.54 28.29
C SER A 197 -10.40 10.27 28.47
N ILE A 198 -11.21 11.35 28.45
CA ILE A 198 -12.68 11.28 28.48
C ILE A 198 -13.19 10.75 27.14
N PHE A 199 -12.57 11.20 26.05
CA PHE A 199 -12.87 10.71 24.71
C PHE A 199 -11.88 9.64 24.29
N SER A 200 -12.37 8.58 23.67
CA SER A 200 -11.53 7.52 23.14
C SER A 200 -11.03 7.85 21.74
N GLY A 201 -9.71 7.70 21.57
CA GLY A 201 -9.10 7.44 20.27
C GLY A 201 -8.72 8.67 19.45
N ASN A 202 -7.67 8.48 18.66
CA ASN A 202 -7.37 9.30 17.50
C ASN A 202 -7.91 8.57 16.26
N TYR A 203 -8.35 9.33 15.27
CA TYR A 203 -8.77 8.79 13.99
C TYR A 203 -7.94 9.43 12.89
N SER A 204 -7.31 8.63 12.05
CA SER A 204 -6.51 9.15 10.94
C SER A 204 -6.57 8.17 9.78
N ILE A 205 -7.00 8.65 8.62
CA ILE A 205 -7.03 7.89 7.37
C ILE A 205 -6.39 8.73 6.28
N LEU A 206 -5.44 8.13 5.56
CA LEU A 206 -4.83 8.66 4.35
C LEU A 206 -5.01 7.64 3.24
N LYS A 207 -5.81 7.98 2.25
CA LYS A 207 -6.22 7.08 1.17
C LYS A 207 -5.97 7.72 -0.19
N LEU A 208 -5.43 6.93 -1.11
CA LEU A 208 -5.30 7.27 -2.51
C LEU A 208 -6.12 6.29 -3.35
N VAL A 209 -6.95 6.82 -4.23
CA VAL A 209 -7.86 6.03 -5.06
C VAL A 209 -7.60 6.34 -6.52
N TYR A 210 -7.49 5.29 -7.34
CA TYR A 210 -7.55 5.39 -8.79
C TYR A 210 -8.79 4.61 -9.23
N TYR A 211 -9.65 5.22 -10.03
CA TYR A 211 -10.84 4.56 -10.53
C TYR A 211 -11.19 5.00 -11.94
N ASN A 212 -11.83 4.10 -12.69
CA ASN A 212 -12.40 4.39 -13.99
C ASN A 212 -13.94 4.32 -13.89
N PRO A 213 -14.65 5.47 -13.97
CA PRO A 213 -16.11 5.50 -13.92
C PRO A 213 -16.80 4.65 -14.99
N ASP A 214 -16.17 4.44 -16.15
CA ASP A 214 -16.74 3.67 -17.25
C ASP A 214 -16.94 2.18 -16.91
N TYR A 215 -16.31 1.70 -15.83
CA TYR A 215 -16.44 0.34 -15.34
C TYR A 215 -17.13 0.28 -13.96
N MET A 216 -17.76 1.36 -13.50
CA MET A 216 -18.42 1.46 -12.19
C MET A 216 -19.90 1.02 -12.25
N TYR A 217 -20.22 -0.06 -12.97
CA TYR A 217 -21.59 -0.54 -13.11
C TYR A 217 -21.79 -1.87 -12.39
N SER A 218 -22.84 -1.95 -11.56
CA SER A 218 -23.38 -3.22 -11.08
C SER A 218 -24.76 -3.42 -11.70
N SER A 219 -24.96 -4.61 -12.23
CA SER A 219 -26.23 -5.14 -12.71
C SER A 219 -27.18 -5.58 -11.59
N SER A 220 -26.73 -5.52 -10.33
CA SER A 220 -27.56 -5.87 -9.18
C SER A 220 -28.64 -4.80 -8.93
N PRO A 221 -29.92 -5.18 -8.84
CA PRO A 221 -30.97 -4.24 -8.48
C PRO A 221 -30.70 -3.67 -7.08
N ALA A 222 -30.97 -2.37 -6.90
CA ALA A 222 -30.83 -1.73 -5.60
C ALA A 222 -31.64 -2.50 -4.55
N PRO A 223 -31.08 -2.74 -3.35
CA PRO A 223 -31.83 -3.39 -2.29
C PRO A 223 -33.09 -2.57 -1.99
N PRO A 224 -34.23 -3.22 -1.69
CA PRO A 224 -35.46 -2.52 -1.35
C PRO A 224 -35.20 -1.59 -0.17
N SER A 225 -35.71 -0.37 -0.22
CA SER A 225 -35.60 0.59 0.87
C SER A 225 -36.21 -0.01 2.14
N GLN A 226 -35.35 -0.36 3.09
CA GLN A 226 -35.80 -0.83 4.39
C GLN A 226 -36.21 0.41 5.20
N GLU A 227 -37.47 0.45 5.65
CA GLU A 227 -37.90 1.48 6.59
C GLU A 227 -37.08 1.32 7.88
N LEU A 228 -36.23 2.31 8.16
CA LEU A 228 -35.47 2.34 9.39
C LEU A 228 -36.44 2.61 10.55
N PRO A 229 -36.37 1.83 11.64
CA PRO A 229 -37.17 2.10 12.82
C PRO A 229 -36.87 3.51 13.33
N SER A 230 -37.92 4.17 13.81
CA SER A 230 -37.80 5.53 14.31
C SER A 230 -36.86 5.60 15.50
N ILE A 231 -36.07 6.67 15.63
CA ILE A 231 -35.25 6.92 16.83
C ILE A 231 -36.09 6.98 18.12
N PHE A 232 -37.41 7.15 18.00
CA PHE A 232 -38.35 7.11 19.11
C PHE A 232 -38.76 5.70 19.54
N GLU A 233 -38.36 4.65 18.82
CA GLU A 233 -38.65 3.24 19.15
C GLU A 233 -37.51 2.57 19.95
N ILE A 234 -36.39 3.27 20.17
CA ILE A 234 -35.20 2.77 20.90
C ILE A 234 -35.05 3.34 22.32
N TYR A 235 -36.11 3.95 22.88
CA TYR A 235 -36.14 4.46 24.26
C TYR A 235 -37.30 3.89 25.07
#